data_AF-A0A7V5W5H0-F1
#
_entry.id   AF-A0A7V5W5H0-F1
#
_cell.length_a   1.000
_cell.length_b   1.000
_cell.length_c   1.000
_cell.angle_alpha   90.00
_cell.angle_beta   90.00
_cell.angle_gamma   90.00
#
_symmetry.space_group_name_H-M   'P 1'
#
loop_
_entity.id
_entity.type
_entity.pdbx_description
1 polymer ?
#
loop_
_entity_poly.entity_id
_entity_poly.type
_entity_poly.pdbx_seq_one_letter_code
_entity_poly.pdbx_strand_id
1 'polypeptide(L)'
;MKRALEKACPSCGRRVALEATACACGARWVASQPTGPEFRVPRVGMPVAAVSVIALTILIEAILLAHEAYVSPFVWAEAIGSTLVYLARFFVPVLLVAAYLAYRGSRQAQRAPDRYGGGRLARAGLVAALLLLAVHAGVFLTRAPRLIENRRIRQEAATRANLYRLAWAIEAYRQQYGTYPRRLIDLQEMDPHLKPAVDAWGREFVYSTISGDVAAAAPMPFQRYQLVSKGPDGILGTADDIVLRDDVLLSGGGSGTR
;
A
#
# COMPACT_ATOMS: atom_id res chain seq x y z
N MET A 1 -46.75 -13.58 -11.39
CA MET A 1 -47.10 -14.99 -11.13
C MET A 1 -46.61 -15.39 -9.75
N LYS A 2 -47.50 -15.62 -8.78
CA LYS A 2 -47.12 -16.16 -7.46
C LYS A 2 -46.77 -17.64 -7.64
N ARG A 3 -45.54 -18.06 -7.30
CA ARG A 3 -45.22 -19.49 -7.17
C ARG A 3 -46.16 -20.06 -6.11
N ALA A 4 -46.95 -21.06 -6.47
CA ALA A 4 -47.70 -21.84 -5.50
C ALA A 4 -46.71 -22.39 -4.46
N LEU A 5 -47.02 -22.19 -3.18
CA LEU A 5 -46.20 -22.75 -2.11
C LEU A 5 -46.36 -24.27 -2.16
N GLU A 6 -45.24 -24.98 -2.18
CA GLU A 6 -45.19 -26.44 -2.21
C GLU A 6 -44.50 -26.96 -0.95
N LYS A 7 -44.97 -28.10 -0.44
CA LYS A 7 -44.33 -28.87 0.62
C LYS A 7 -43.84 -30.21 0.08
N ALA A 8 -42.77 -30.76 0.66
CA ALA A 8 -42.30 -32.10 0.32
C ALA A 8 -43.07 -33.14 1.16
N CYS A 9 -43.50 -34.23 0.53
CA CYS A 9 -44.04 -35.37 1.25
C CYS A 9 -42.95 -36.02 2.12
N PRO A 10 -43.17 -36.24 3.43
CA PRO A 10 -42.16 -36.83 4.30
C PRO A 10 -41.88 -38.32 4.00
N SER A 11 -42.82 -39.02 3.34
CA SER A 11 -42.67 -40.44 3.01
C SER A 11 -41.95 -40.67 1.68
N CYS A 12 -42.35 -39.97 0.61
CA CYS A 12 -41.79 -40.22 -0.74
C CYS A 12 -40.99 -39.05 -1.33
N GLY A 13 -40.85 -37.93 -0.62
CA GLY A 13 -40.11 -36.74 -1.08
C GLY A 13 -40.78 -35.92 -2.19
N ARG A 14 -41.92 -36.37 -2.74
CA ARG A 14 -42.60 -35.68 -3.84
C ARG A 14 -43.12 -34.31 -3.41
N ARG A 15 -42.97 -33.30 -4.28
CA ARG A 15 -43.53 -31.96 -4.05
C ARG A 15 -45.02 -31.95 -4.30
N VAL A 16 -45.76 -31.31 -3.41
CA VAL A 16 -47.22 -31.32 -3.34
C VAL A 16 -47.68 -29.95 -2.87
N ALA A 17 -48.85 -29.53 -3.33
CA ALA A 17 -49.42 -28.23 -2.97
C ALA A 17 -49.47 -28.09 -1.44
N LEU A 18 -49.20 -26.88 -0.91
CA LEU A 18 -49.21 -26.64 0.53
C LEU A 18 -50.54 -27.07 1.19
N GLU A 19 -51.64 -26.93 0.46
CA GLU A 19 -53.01 -27.22 0.89
C GLU A 19 -53.40 -28.71 0.77
N ALA A 20 -52.56 -29.55 0.12
CA ALA A 20 -52.85 -30.97 -0.01
C ALA A 20 -52.87 -31.66 1.36
N THR A 21 -53.92 -32.43 1.63
CA THR A 21 -54.09 -33.22 2.88
C THR A 21 -53.58 -34.66 2.74
N ALA A 22 -53.31 -35.11 1.50
CA ALA A 22 -52.71 -36.41 1.20
C ALA A 22 -51.74 -36.33 0.01
N CYS A 23 -50.75 -37.21 0.00
CA CYS A 23 -49.86 -37.43 -1.12
C CYS A 23 -50.31 -38.65 -1.94
N ALA A 24 -49.94 -38.71 -3.21
CA ALA A 24 -50.19 -39.86 -4.09
C ALA A 24 -49.57 -41.18 -3.58
N CYS A 25 -48.56 -41.13 -2.70
CA CYS A 25 -48.00 -42.33 -2.06
C CYS A 25 -48.85 -42.88 -0.90
N GLY A 26 -50.00 -42.29 -0.61
CA GLY A 26 -50.88 -42.69 0.51
C GLY A 26 -50.59 -41.99 1.83
N ALA A 27 -49.47 -41.27 1.96
CA ALA A 27 -49.16 -40.50 3.17
C ALA A 27 -50.17 -39.35 3.36
N ARG A 28 -50.78 -39.26 4.54
CA ARG A 28 -51.68 -38.18 4.98
C ARG A 28 -50.99 -37.28 5.98
N TRP A 29 -51.21 -35.96 5.88
CA TRP A 29 -50.79 -35.05 6.95
C TRP A 29 -51.82 -35.13 8.08
N VAL A 30 -51.39 -35.61 9.25
CA VAL A 30 -52.24 -35.82 10.42
C VAL A 30 -52.49 -34.50 11.19
N ALA A 31 -51.61 -33.51 11.00
CA ALA A 31 -51.76 -32.18 11.57
C ALA A 31 -51.67 -31.12 10.47
N SER A 32 -52.41 -30.03 10.64
CA SER A 32 -52.09 -28.78 9.94
C SER A 32 -50.63 -28.44 10.24
N GLN A 33 -49.93 -27.91 9.24
CA GLN A 33 -48.56 -27.47 9.43
C GLN A 33 -48.55 -26.53 10.65
N PRO A 34 -47.72 -26.79 11.68
CA PRO A 34 -47.72 -25.97 12.89
C PRO A 34 -47.60 -24.51 12.45
N THR A 35 -48.41 -23.64 13.07
CA THR A 35 -48.27 -22.20 12.88
C THR A 35 -46.79 -21.86 13.05
N GLY A 36 -46.24 -21.08 12.11
CA GLY A 36 -44.84 -20.66 12.22
C GLY A 36 -44.58 -20.06 13.61
N PRO A 37 -43.31 -20.05 14.08
CA PRO A 37 -42.99 -19.60 15.43
C PRO A 37 -43.65 -18.24 15.69
N GLU A 38 -44.42 -18.17 16.79
CA GLU A 38 -45.19 -17.00 17.21
C GLU A 38 -44.30 -15.75 17.35
N PHE A 39 -43.04 -15.98 17.73
CA PHE A 39 -42.01 -14.96 17.80
C PHE A 39 -40.85 -15.27 16.84
N ARG A 40 -40.60 -14.37 15.89
CA ARG A 40 -39.36 -14.35 15.11
C ARG A 40 -38.46 -13.26 15.66
N VAL A 41 -37.35 -13.65 16.28
CA VAL A 41 -36.32 -12.69 16.70
C VAL A 41 -35.65 -12.12 15.44
N PRO A 42 -35.65 -10.79 15.24
CA PRO A 42 -35.05 -10.19 14.07
C PRO A 42 -33.54 -10.42 14.05
N ARG A 43 -33.00 -10.82 12.89
CA ARG A 43 -31.55 -11.06 12.75
C ARG A 43 -30.81 -9.73 12.72
N VAL A 44 -29.89 -9.52 13.67
CA VAL A 44 -29.07 -8.30 13.81
C VAL A 44 -27.56 -8.53 13.62
N GLY A 45 -27.15 -9.73 13.18
CA GLY A 45 -25.73 -10.12 13.14
C GLY A 45 -24.83 -9.22 12.28
N MET A 46 -25.26 -8.84 11.06
CA MET A 46 -24.42 -8.02 10.17
C MET A 46 -24.20 -6.58 10.70
N PRO A 47 -25.25 -5.84 11.13
CA PRO A 47 -25.07 -4.53 11.75
C PRO A 47 -24.19 -4.57 13.00
N VAL A 48 -24.36 -5.58 13.86
CA VAL A 48 -23.55 -5.74 15.09
C VAL A 48 -22.09 -5.98 14.72
N ALA A 49 -21.80 -6.92 13.81
CA ALA A 49 -20.44 -7.21 13.37
C ALA A 49 -19.76 -5.97 12.77
N ALA A 50 -20.46 -5.19 11.94
CA ALA A 50 -19.91 -3.96 11.36
C ALA A 50 -19.53 -2.94 12.43
N VAL A 51 -20.42 -2.67 13.39
CA VAL A 51 -20.15 -1.72 14.48
C VAL A 51 -19.04 -2.20 15.40
N SER A 52 -18.97 -3.50 15.71
CA SER A 52 -17.89 -4.07 16.50
C SER A 52 -16.52 -3.90 15.84
N VAL A 53 -16.43 -4.15 14.52
CA VAL A 53 -15.18 -3.95 13.75
C VAL A 53 -14.76 -2.48 13.74
N ILE A 54 -15.71 -1.56 13.55
CA ILE A 54 -15.46 -0.11 13.57
C ILE A 54 -14.98 0.32 14.96
N ALA A 55 -15.68 -0.09 16.02
CA ALA A 55 -15.31 0.26 17.39
C ALA A 55 -13.92 -0.26 17.75
N LEU A 56 -13.58 -1.49 17.35
CA LEU A 56 -12.25 -2.06 17.54
C LEU A 56 -11.18 -1.27 16.78
N THR A 57 -11.46 -0.88 15.53
CA THR A 57 -10.56 -0.05 14.72
C THR A 57 -10.28 1.29 15.40
N ILE A 58 -11.33 2.00 15.84
CA ILE A 58 -11.20 3.27 16.56
C ILE A 58 -10.37 3.09 17.84
N LEU A 59 -10.62 2.03 18.61
CA LEU A 59 -9.90 1.76 19.85
C LEU A 59 -8.40 1.53 19.60
N ILE A 60 -8.05 0.71 18.60
CA ILE A 60 -6.65 0.43 18.27
C ILE A 60 -5.95 1.70 17.77
N GLU A 61 -6.58 2.44 16.85
CA GLU A 61 -6.04 3.72 16.37
C GLU A 61 -5.84 4.71 17.52
N ALA A 62 -6.81 4.85 18.43
CA ALA A 62 -6.70 5.74 19.58
C ALA A 62 -5.53 5.37 20.50
N ILE A 63 -5.32 4.08 20.77
CA ILE A 63 -4.19 3.60 21.60
C ILE A 63 -2.86 3.93 20.92
N LEU A 64 -2.73 3.64 19.63
CA LEU A 64 -1.48 3.89 18.89
C LEU A 64 -1.18 5.39 18.77
N LEU A 65 -2.20 6.21 18.54
CA LEU A 65 -2.05 7.66 18.48
C LEU A 65 -1.73 8.27 19.85
N ALA A 66 -2.35 7.79 20.92
CA ALA A 66 -2.05 8.23 22.28
C ALA A 66 -0.60 7.87 22.66
N HIS A 67 -0.15 6.66 22.32
CA HIS A 67 1.23 6.25 22.52
C HIS A 67 2.20 7.17 21.77
N GLU A 68 1.95 7.44 20.48
CA GLU A 68 2.82 8.30 19.68
C GLU A 68 2.84 9.75 20.19
N ALA A 69 1.69 10.29 20.58
CA ALA A 69 1.60 11.63 21.16
C ALA A 69 2.34 11.74 22.50
N TYR A 70 2.38 10.66 23.28
CA TYR A 70 3.10 10.60 24.55
C TYR A 70 4.62 10.56 24.36
N VAL A 71 5.11 9.80 23.37
CA VAL A 71 6.55 9.63 23.11
C VAL A 71 7.18 10.83 22.39
N SER A 72 6.41 11.53 21.55
CA SER A 72 6.92 12.58 20.65
C SER A 72 6.34 13.98 20.96
N PRO A 73 6.60 14.56 22.16
CA PRO A 73 5.91 15.76 22.65
C PRO A 73 6.13 17.02 21.81
N PHE A 74 7.22 17.10 21.03
CA PHE A 74 7.56 18.30 20.26
C PHE A 74 7.17 18.25 18.78
N VAL A 75 6.79 17.07 18.23
CA VAL A 75 6.48 16.90 16.79
C VAL A 75 5.23 16.03 16.56
N TRP A 76 4.32 16.04 17.54
CA TRP A 76 3.06 15.31 17.53
C TRP A 76 2.27 15.39 16.22
N ALA A 77 2.12 16.56 15.59
CA ALA A 77 1.37 16.70 14.34
C ALA A 77 2.01 15.95 13.15
N GLU A 78 3.34 15.92 13.06
CA GLU A 78 4.01 15.18 11.98
C GLU A 78 4.01 13.68 12.24
N ALA A 79 4.24 13.29 13.49
CA ALA A 79 4.23 11.91 13.95
C ALA A 79 2.84 11.28 13.77
N ILE A 80 1.77 11.91 14.28
CA ILE A 80 0.38 11.45 14.13
C ILE A 80 0.01 11.28 12.65
N GLY A 81 0.32 12.28 11.81
CA GLY A 81 0.01 12.19 10.39
C GLY A 81 0.74 11.05 9.68
N SER A 82 2.01 10.81 10.02
CA SER A 82 2.80 9.71 9.45
C SER A 82 2.29 8.35 9.93
N THR A 83 1.96 8.23 11.21
CA THR A 83 1.34 7.04 11.81
C THR A 83 -0.01 6.75 11.16
N LEU A 84 -0.86 7.75 10.95
CA LEU A 84 -2.15 7.57 10.25
C LEU A 84 -1.99 7.07 8.82
N VAL A 85 -1.04 7.61 8.04
CA VAL A 85 -0.73 7.07 6.69
C VAL A 85 -0.30 5.61 6.77
N TYR A 86 0.53 5.26 7.75
CA TYR A 86 0.99 3.87 7.93
C TYR A 86 -0.18 2.94 8.29
N LEU A 87 -1.02 3.35 9.24
CA LEU A 87 -2.18 2.60 9.71
C LEU A 87 -3.26 2.45 8.62
N ALA A 88 -3.41 3.44 7.74
CA ALA A 88 -4.35 3.40 6.62
C ALA A 88 -4.14 2.15 5.74
N ARG A 89 -2.90 1.68 5.57
CA ARG A 89 -2.59 0.46 4.80
C ARG A 89 -3.31 -0.78 5.34
N PHE A 90 -3.55 -0.85 6.65
CA PHE A 90 -4.19 -1.99 7.31
C PHE A 90 -5.68 -1.74 7.56
N PHE A 91 -6.06 -0.54 7.99
CA PHE A 91 -7.43 -0.26 8.39
C PHE A 91 -8.35 0.12 7.23
N VAL A 92 -7.86 0.70 6.13
CA VAL A 92 -8.73 1.02 4.98
C VAL A 92 -9.44 -0.23 4.42
N PRO A 93 -8.76 -1.37 4.18
CA PRO A 93 -9.43 -2.61 3.77
C PRO A 93 -10.47 -3.10 4.79
N VAL A 94 -10.16 -3.03 6.09
CA VAL A 94 -11.06 -3.44 7.18
C VAL A 94 -12.31 -2.54 7.22
N LEU A 95 -12.13 -1.23 7.09
CA LEU A 95 -13.22 -0.24 7.05
C LEU A 95 -14.11 -0.42 5.82
N LEU A 96 -13.55 -0.77 4.66
CA LEU A 96 -14.35 -1.09 3.47
C LEU A 96 -15.22 -2.33 3.68
N VAL A 97 -14.69 -3.38 4.32
CA VAL A 97 -15.48 -4.57 4.69
C VAL A 97 -16.58 -4.21 5.70
N ALA A 98 -16.26 -3.41 6.72
CA ALA A 98 -17.25 -2.95 7.70
C ALA A 98 -18.35 -2.09 7.05
N ALA A 99 -17.99 -1.17 6.15
CA ALA A 99 -18.93 -0.37 5.38
C ALA A 99 -19.83 -1.25 4.50
N TYR A 100 -19.27 -2.26 3.84
CA TYR A 100 -20.04 -3.22 3.04
C TYR A 100 -21.05 -4.01 3.89
N LEU A 101 -20.64 -4.51 5.06
CA LEU A 101 -21.53 -5.21 5.99
C LEU A 101 -22.65 -4.30 6.51
N ALA A 102 -22.32 -3.06 6.88
CA ALA A 102 -23.28 -2.06 7.34
C ALA A 102 -24.29 -1.70 6.23
N TYR A 103 -23.81 -1.49 5.01
CA TYR A 103 -24.66 -1.25 3.83
C TYR A 103 -25.61 -2.42 3.56
N ARG A 104 -25.09 -3.66 3.57
CA ARG A 104 -25.89 -4.87 3.35
C ARG A 104 -26.94 -5.04 4.44
N GLY A 105 -26.57 -4.85 5.71
CA GLY A 105 -27.48 -4.90 6.85
C GLY A 105 -28.59 -3.85 6.74
N SER A 106 -28.25 -2.62 6.34
CA SER A 106 -29.24 -1.55 6.11
C SER A 106 -30.21 -1.90 4.99
N ARG A 107 -29.72 -2.44 3.87
CA ARG A 107 -30.59 -2.88 2.76
C ARG A 107 -31.48 -4.07 3.14
N GLN A 108 -30.99 -5.00 3.96
CA GLN A 108 -31.81 -6.14 4.45
C GLN A 108 -32.93 -5.67 5.39
N ALA A 109 -32.61 -4.78 6.34
CA ALA A 109 -33.60 -4.21 7.25
C ALA A 109 -34.68 -3.39 6.52
N GLN A 110 -34.32 -2.72 5.42
CA GLN A 110 -35.29 -1.99 4.58
C GLN A 110 -36.19 -2.92 3.75
N ARG A 111 -35.64 -4.01 3.21
CA ARG A 111 -36.39 -4.93 2.33
C ARG A 111 -37.30 -5.89 3.09
N ALA A 112 -36.94 -6.27 4.30
CA ALA A 112 -37.70 -7.23 5.11
C ALA A 112 -37.59 -6.87 6.61
N PRO A 113 -38.25 -5.79 7.05
CA PRO A 113 -38.18 -5.32 8.43
C PRO A 113 -38.63 -6.38 9.44
N ASP A 114 -39.58 -7.24 9.06
CA ASP A 114 -40.09 -8.32 9.92
C ASP A 114 -39.07 -9.43 10.19
N ARG A 115 -37.99 -9.51 9.38
CA ARG A 115 -36.96 -10.56 9.50
C ARG A 115 -35.60 -10.01 9.96
N TYR A 116 -35.33 -8.75 9.68
CA TYR A 116 -34.02 -8.13 9.91
C TYR A 116 -34.19 -6.85 10.72
N GLY A 117 -33.51 -6.82 11.86
CA GLY A 117 -33.52 -5.68 12.77
C GLY A 117 -32.30 -4.79 12.60
N GLY A 118 -32.14 -3.82 13.49
CA GLY A 118 -30.90 -3.04 13.60
C GLY A 118 -30.67 -2.05 12.45
N GLY A 119 -31.70 -1.63 11.72
CA GLY A 119 -31.57 -0.68 10.61
C GLY A 119 -30.91 0.65 11.01
N ARG A 120 -31.21 1.18 12.21
CA ARG A 120 -30.56 2.39 12.76
C ARG A 120 -29.07 2.14 13.04
N LEU A 121 -28.75 1.01 13.67
CA LEU A 121 -27.38 0.60 13.97
C LEU A 121 -26.55 0.44 12.69
N ALA A 122 -27.13 -0.17 11.64
CA ALA A 122 -26.48 -0.34 10.35
C ALA A 122 -26.17 1.00 9.67
N ARG A 123 -27.08 1.98 9.75
CA ARG A 123 -26.85 3.33 9.21
C ARG A 123 -25.78 4.07 10.00
N ALA A 124 -25.82 4.01 11.34
CA ALA A 124 -24.81 4.62 12.19
C ALA A 124 -23.41 4.05 11.92
N GLY A 125 -23.29 2.71 11.83
CA GLY A 125 -22.05 2.04 11.44
C GLY A 125 -21.57 2.44 10.05
N LEU A 126 -22.47 2.55 9.06
CA LEU A 126 -22.10 2.99 7.72
C LEU A 126 -21.55 4.42 7.71
N VAL A 127 -22.23 5.36 8.40
CA VAL A 127 -21.77 6.75 8.53
C VAL A 127 -20.40 6.80 9.22
N ALA A 128 -20.22 6.07 10.32
CA ALA A 128 -18.94 6.01 11.03
C ALA A 128 -17.81 5.47 10.15
N ALA A 129 -18.04 4.38 9.40
CA ALA A 129 -17.04 3.83 8.49
C ALA A 129 -16.65 4.83 7.38
N LEU A 130 -17.64 5.53 6.79
CA LEU A 130 -17.39 6.54 5.76
C LEU A 130 -16.61 7.74 6.30
N LEU A 131 -16.90 8.19 7.53
CA LEU A 131 -16.15 9.26 8.17
C LEU A 131 -14.69 8.87 8.42
N LEU A 132 -14.44 7.66 8.94
CA LEU A 132 -13.07 7.16 9.14
C LEU A 132 -12.31 7.04 7.82
N LEU A 133 -12.97 6.53 6.76
CA LEU A 133 -12.37 6.49 5.42
C LEU A 133 -12.04 7.88 4.89
N ALA A 134 -12.91 8.88 5.13
CA ALA A 134 -12.67 10.26 4.74
C ALA A 134 -11.47 10.88 5.49
N VAL A 135 -11.32 10.59 6.79
CA VAL A 135 -10.14 11.00 7.58
C VAL A 135 -8.87 10.40 7.00
N HIS A 136 -8.84 9.09 6.77
CA HIS A 136 -7.68 8.40 6.17
C HIS A 136 -7.35 8.95 4.77
N ALA A 137 -8.36 9.18 3.93
CA ALA A 137 -8.18 9.76 2.60
C ALA A 137 -7.62 11.19 2.68
N GLY A 138 -8.15 12.03 3.56
CA GLY A 138 -7.68 13.41 3.75
C GLY A 138 -6.22 13.47 4.21
N VAL A 139 -5.85 12.63 5.17
CA VAL A 139 -4.45 12.54 5.65
C VAL A 139 -3.54 12.04 4.54
N PHE A 140 -3.96 11.03 3.77
CA PHE A 140 -3.18 10.52 2.65
C PHE A 140 -2.95 11.58 1.57
N LEU A 141 -4.01 12.28 1.15
CA LEU A 141 -3.92 13.33 0.11
C LEU A 141 -3.01 14.48 0.52
N THR A 142 -3.07 14.91 1.78
CA THR A 142 -2.21 16.01 2.28
C THR A 142 -0.75 15.60 2.44
N ARG A 143 -0.46 14.30 2.66
CA ARG A 143 0.91 13.79 2.87
C ARG A 143 1.55 13.18 1.64
N ALA A 144 0.77 12.82 0.61
CA ALA A 144 1.27 12.19 -0.61
C ALA A 144 2.46 12.95 -1.26
N PRO A 145 2.45 14.29 -1.40
CA PRO A 145 3.57 15.01 -1.98
C PRO A 145 4.88 14.83 -1.19
N ARG A 146 4.80 14.89 0.15
CA ARG A 146 5.97 14.69 1.03
C ARG A 146 6.49 13.26 0.96
N LEU A 147 5.62 12.26 0.81
CA LEU A 147 6.04 10.86 0.66
C LEU A 147 6.80 10.64 -0.65
N ILE A 148 6.35 11.27 -1.74
CA ILE A 148 7.02 11.23 -3.03
C ILE A 148 8.40 11.90 -2.94
N GLU A 149 8.46 13.08 -2.32
CA GLU A 149 9.72 13.81 -2.14
C GLU A 149 10.70 13.04 -1.24
N ASN A 150 10.24 12.51 -0.11
CA ASN A 150 11.06 11.69 0.77
C ASN A 150 11.57 10.42 0.08
N ARG A 151 10.77 9.82 -0.82
CA ARG A 151 11.21 8.68 -1.62
C ARG A 151 12.33 9.09 -2.58
N ARG A 152 12.19 10.25 -3.24
CA ARG A 152 13.22 10.81 -4.12
C ARG A 152 14.52 11.06 -3.36
N ILE A 153 14.46 11.75 -2.22
CA ILE A 153 15.63 12.02 -1.36
C ILE A 153 16.32 10.72 -0.94
N ARG A 154 15.55 9.69 -0.54
CA ARG A 154 16.11 8.38 -0.17
C ARG A 154 16.79 7.68 -1.34
N GLN A 155 16.21 7.76 -2.54
CA GLN A 155 16.80 7.21 -3.77
C GLN A 155 18.09 7.93 -4.12
N GLU A 156 18.10 9.26 -4.12
CA GLU A 156 19.30 10.06 -4.38
C GLU A 156 20.42 9.77 -3.36
N ALA A 157 20.08 9.69 -2.08
CA ALA A 157 21.04 9.35 -1.02
C ALA A 157 21.62 7.94 -1.20
N ALA A 158 20.79 6.95 -1.55
CA ALA A 158 21.24 5.59 -1.84
C ALA A 158 22.16 5.54 -3.08
N THR A 159 21.82 6.28 -4.13
CA THR A 159 22.66 6.41 -5.33
C THR A 159 24.01 7.05 -4.99
N ARG A 160 24.04 8.13 -4.20
CA ARG A 160 25.28 8.77 -3.74
C ARG A 160 26.15 7.82 -2.92
N ALA A 161 25.56 7.06 -2.01
CA ALA A 161 26.29 6.04 -1.25
C ALA A 161 26.90 4.96 -2.17
N ASN A 162 26.17 4.52 -3.20
CA ASN A 162 26.68 3.58 -4.19
C ASN A 162 27.83 4.17 -5.02
N LEU A 163 27.74 5.45 -5.43
CA LEU A 163 28.80 6.14 -6.15
C LEU A 163 30.10 6.20 -5.32
N TYR A 164 30.02 6.56 -4.05
CA TYR A 164 31.18 6.56 -3.15
C TYR A 164 31.78 5.17 -2.94
N ARG A 165 30.93 4.14 -2.85
CA ARG A 165 31.39 2.74 -2.76
C ARG A 165 32.18 2.33 -4.01
N LEU A 166 31.72 2.72 -5.19
CA LEU A 166 32.40 2.45 -6.45
C LEU A 166 33.70 3.23 -6.59
N ALA A 167 33.70 4.51 -6.25
CA ALA A 167 34.88 5.36 -6.21
C ALA A 167 36.00 4.73 -5.36
N TRP A 168 35.64 4.26 -4.17
CA TRP A 168 36.58 3.55 -3.30
C TRP A 168 37.13 2.28 -3.95
N ALA A 169 36.28 1.47 -4.60
CA ALA A 169 36.72 0.25 -5.30
C ALA A 169 37.63 0.56 -6.51
N ILE A 170 37.37 1.65 -7.23
CA ILE A 170 38.18 2.14 -8.35
C ILE A 170 39.57 2.55 -7.87
N GLU A 171 39.66 3.28 -6.75
CA GLU A 171 40.95 3.70 -6.21
C GLU A 171 41.73 2.51 -5.63
N ALA A 172 41.05 1.54 -4.99
CA ALA A 172 41.67 0.29 -4.56
C ALA A 172 42.25 -0.51 -5.74
N TYR A 173 41.49 -0.61 -6.84
CA TYR A 173 41.97 -1.24 -8.08
C TYR A 173 43.23 -0.53 -8.61
N ARG A 174 43.24 0.81 -8.65
CA ARG A 174 44.42 1.56 -9.07
C ARG A 174 45.62 1.32 -8.17
N GLN A 175 45.44 1.27 -6.85
CA GLN A 175 46.53 1.00 -5.92
C GLN A 175 47.15 -0.38 -6.17
N GLN A 176 46.34 -1.37 -6.55
CA GLN A 176 46.80 -2.73 -6.82
C GLN A 176 47.46 -2.90 -8.20
N TYR A 177 46.88 -2.31 -9.25
CA TYR A 177 47.30 -2.54 -10.64
C TYR A 177 48.06 -1.37 -11.28
N GLY A 178 48.17 -0.23 -10.59
CA GLY A 178 48.82 0.99 -11.07
C GLY A 178 48.02 1.80 -12.11
N THR A 179 46.92 1.24 -12.63
CA THR A 179 46.07 1.86 -13.66
C THR A 179 44.60 1.83 -13.24
N TYR A 180 43.81 2.80 -13.71
CA TYR A 180 42.34 2.77 -13.55
C TYR A 180 41.71 1.64 -14.37
N PRO A 181 40.59 1.04 -13.92
CA PRO A 181 39.88 0.01 -14.67
C PRO A 181 39.37 0.57 -16.00
N ARG A 182 39.17 -0.28 -17.01
CA ARG A 182 38.60 0.16 -18.30
C ARG A 182 37.07 0.11 -18.26
N ARG A 183 36.51 -0.81 -17.46
CA ARG A 183 35.08 -1.02 -17.30
C ARG A 183 34.76 -1.35 -15.83
N LEU A 184 33.52 -1.10 -15.41
CA LEU A 184 33.09 -1.44 -14.04
C LEU A 184 33.05 -2.95 -13.77
N ILE A 185 32.97 -3.78 -14.81
CA ILE A 185 33.03 -5.25 -14.68
C ILE A 185 34.38 -5.70 -14.11
N ASP A 186 35.47 -5.00 -14.43
CA ASP A 186 36.83 -5.30 -13.96
C ASP A 186 36.91 -5.21 -12.42
N LEU A 187 36.05 -4.40 -11.80
CA LEU A 187 35.95 -4.28 -10.33
C LEU A 187 35.31 -5.52 -9.68
N GLN A 188 34.42 -6.23 -10.40
CA GLN A 188 33.78 -7.43 -9.91
C GLN A 188 34.73 -8.64 -9.90
N GLU A 189 35.75 -8.62 -10.77
CA GLU A 189 36.81 -9.62 -10.74
C GLU A 189 37.67 -9.50 -9.46
N MET A 190 37.86 -8.28 -8.96
CA MET A 190 38.60 -8.01 -7.72
C MET A 190 37.76 -8.31 -6.47
N ASP A 191 36.48 -7.93 -6.46
CA ASP A 191 35.55 -8.21 -5.37
C ASP A 191 34.26 -8.86 -5.90
N PRO A 192 34.15 -10.19 -5.84
CA PRO A 192 32.93 -10.91 -6.25
C PRO A 192 31.67 -10.54 -5.45
N HIS A 193 31.81 -9.92 -4.27
CA HIS A 193 30.69 -9.43 -3.48
C HIS A 193 30.19 -8.05 -3.94
N LEU A 194 30.93 -7.39 -4.84
CA LEU A 194 30.50 -6.15 -5.48
C LEU A 194 29.34 -6.44 -6.44
N LYS A 195 28.12 -6.39 -5.91
CA LYS A 195 26.88 -6.47 -6.70
C LYS A 195 26.94 -5.55 -7.93
N PRO A 196 26.24 -5.91 -9.03
CA PRO A 196 26.09 -5.05 -10.20
C PRO A 196 25.84 -3.61 -9.77
N ALA A 197 26.67 -2.72 -10.30
CA ALA A 197 26.70 -1.32 -9.96
C ALA A 197 25.47 -0.63 -10.57
N VAL A 198 24.34 -0.78 -9.88
CA VAL A 198 23.08 -0.13 -10.24
C VAL A 198 22.73 0.97 -9.25
N ASP A 199 22.14 2.04 -9.76
CA ASP A 199 21.59 3.12 -8.95
C ASP A 199 20.25 2.73 -8.29
N ALA A 200 19.68 3.65 -7.52
CA ALA A 200 18.41 3.44 -6.82
C ALA A 200 17.19 3.29 -7.75
N TRP A 201 17.36 3.53 -9.06
CA TRP A 201 16.34 3.34 -10.10
C TRP A 201 16.58 2.07 -10.92
N GLY A 202 17.59 1.27 -10.56
CA GLY A 202 17.90 0.00 -11.22
C GLY A 202 18.65 0.16 -12.53
N ARG A 203 19.33 1.29 -12.74
CA ARG A 203 20.11 1.58 -13.95
C ARG A 203 21.58 1.46 -13.67
N GLU A 204 22.34 0.99 -14.66
CA GLU A 204 23.79 0.88 -14.56
C GLU A 204 24.46 2.25 -14.53
N PHE A 205 25.49 2.38 -13.70
CA PHE A 205 26.33 3.58 -13.70
C PHE A 205 27.17 3.65 -14.98
N VAL A 206 27.28 4.85 -15.54
CA VAL A 206 28.17 5.12 -16.66
C VAL A 206 29.53 5.53 -16.12
N TYR A 207 30.55 4.78 -16.52
CA TYR A 207 31.93 5.01 -16.14
C TYR A 207 32.73 5.47 -17.36
N SER A 208 33.49 6.54 -17.18
CA SER A 208 34.43 7.03 -18.19
C SER A 208 35.74 7.44 -17.53
N THR A 209 36.85 6.91 -18.03
CA THR A 209 38.19 7.41 -17.71
C THR A 209 38.45 8.67 -18.52
N ILE A 210 38.94 9.72 -17.87
CA ILE A 210 39.36 10.94 -18.57
C ILE A 210 40.83 10.71 -18.92
N SER A 211 41.12 10.27 -20.15
CA SER A 211 42.50 10.17 -20.61
C SER A 211 43.10 11.56 -20.82
N GLY A 212 44.40 11.70 -20.54
CA GLY A 212 45.14 12.97 -20.54
C GLY A 212 45.13 13.76 -21.85
N ASP A 213 44.62 13.21 -22.95
CA ASP A 213 44.56 13.89 -24.26
C ASP A 213 43.60 15.09 -24.25
N VAL A 214 42.59 15.12 -23.38
CA VAL A 214 41.67 16.26 -23.21
C VAL A 214 42.19 17.29 -22.19
N ALA A 215 43.15 16.90 -21.34
CA ALA A 215 43.75 17.78 -20.33
C ALA A 215 44.64 18.90 -20.92
N ALA A 216 45.04 18.78 -22.19
CA ALA A 216 45.85 19.79 -22.87
C ALA A 216 45.07 21.07 -23.23
N ALA A 217 43.73 21.02 -23.27
CA ALA A 217 42.90 22.13 -23.73
C ALA A 217 42.50 23.12 -22.61
N ALA A 218 42.50 22.71 -21.34
CA ALA A 218 42.29 23.60 -20.20
C ALA A 218 42.78 22.93 -18.89
N PRO A 219 43.50 23.64 -18.01
CA PRO A 219 43.92 23.13 -16.71
C PRO A 219 42.72 23.04 -15.76
N MET A 220 41.92 21.99 -15.90
CA MET A 220 40.88 21.65 -14.94
C MET A 220 41.47 20.74 -13.85
N PRO A 221 41.23 20.99 -12.56
CA PRO A 221 41.81 20.23 -11.45
C PRO A 221 41.27 18.81 -11.28
N PHE A 222 40.32 18.37 -12.10
CA PHE A 222 39.66 17.06 -12.02
C PHE A 222 39.85 16.28 -13.33
N GLN A 223 40.60 15.18 -13.33
CA GLN A 223 41.08 14.50 -14.55
C GLN A 223 41.21 12.97 -14.44
N ARG A 224 40.75 12.28 -13.38
CA ARG A 224 41.04 10.84 -13.26
C ARG A 224 39.90 9.98 -13.82
N TYR A 225 38.71 10.12 -13.26
CA TYR A 225 37.55 9.34 -13.72
C TYR A 225 36.23 10.04 -13.40
N GLN A 226 35.17 9.58 -14.08
CA GLN A 226 33.81 10.06 -13.86
C GLN A 226 32.86 8.87 -13.76
N LEU A 227 31.99 8.92 -12.75
CA LEU A 227 30.83 8.05 -12.58
C LEU A 227 29.56 8.87 -12.70
N VAL A 228 28.61 8.41 -13.48
CA VAL A 228 27.32 9.07 -13.70
C VAL A 228 26.18 8.11 -13.43
N SER A 229 25.23 8.52 -12.59
CA SER A 229 23.89 7.95 -12.55
C SER A 229 22.98 8.80 -13.44
N LYS A 230 22.19 8.13 -14.29
CA LYS A 230 21.24 8.76 -15.23
C LYS A 230 19.97 9.31 -14.56
N GLY A 231 19.96 9.38 -13.23
CA GLY A 231 18.81 9.86 -12.48
C GLY A 231 17.52 9.04 -12.68
N PRO A 232 16.37 9.61 -12.27
CA PRO A 232 15.03 9.09 -12.54
C PRO A 232 14.62 9.01 -14.00
N ASP A 233 15.11 9.87 -14.91
CA ASP A 233 14.64 9.87 -16.31
C ASP A 233 15.37 8.84 -17.21
N GLY A 234 16.63 8.54 -16.91
CA GLY A 234 17.41 7.48 -17.55
C GLY A 234 18.16 7.95 -18.77
N ILE A 235 18.20 9.26 -18.97
CA ILE A 235 18.83 9.93 -20.08
C ILE A 235 20.12 10.55 -19.52
N LEU A 236 21.21 10.46 -20.28
CA LEU A 236 22.46 11.11 -19.88
C LEU A 236 22.47 12.56 -20.34
N GLY A 237 23.13 13.42 -19.57
CA GLY A 237 23.28 14.85 -19.86
C GLY A 237 22.11 15.71 -19.40
N THR A 238 21.23 15.17 -18.56
CA THR A 238 20.06 15.87 -18.01
C THR A 238 20.37 16.44 -16.62
N ALA A 239 19.48 17.31 -16.12
CA ALA A 239 19.69 17.99 -14.84
C ALA A 239 19.56 17.06 -13.61
N ASP A 240 18.99 15.88 -13.79
CA ASP A 240 18.85 14.86 -12.74
C ASP A 240 20.02 13.86 -12.67
N ASP A 241 21.02 14.02 -13.55
CA ASP A 241 22.25 13.26 -13.47
C ASP A 241 23.00 13.53 -12.15
N ILE A 242 23.39 12.44 -11.49
CA ILE A 242 24.26 12.51 -10.31
C ILE A 242 25.66 12.12 -10.75
N VAL A 243 26.54 13.12 -10.84
CA VAL A 243 27.91 12.95 -11.31
C VAL A 243 28.86 12.95 -10.12
N LEU A 244 29.64 11.88 -9.98
CA LEU A 244 30.81 11.84 -9.11
C LEU A 244 32.06 11.93 -9.98
N ARG A 245 32.87 12.96 -9.76
CA ARG A 245 34.14 13.15 -10.46
C ARG A 245 35.25 13.32 -9.43
N ASP A 246 36.27 12.45 -9.51
CA ASP A 246 37.42 12.46 -8.60
C ASP A 246 37.01 12.63 -7.13
N ASP A 247 36.10 11.77 -6.66
CA ASP A 247 35.54 11.75 -5.29
C ASP A 247 34.68 12.97 -4.88
N VAL A 248 34.49 13.94 -5.78
CA VAL A 248 33.63 15.11 -5.57
C VAL A 248 32.28 14.90 -6.25
N LEU A 249 31.19 15.01 -5.48
CA LEU A 249 29.83 15.03 -6.04
C LEU A 249 29.58 16.38 -6.68
N LEU A 250 29.35 16.37 -7.99
CA LEU A 250 28.89 17.53 -8.74
C LEU A 250 27.36 17.48 -8.74
N SER A 251 26.73 18.43 -8.05
CA SER A 251 25.31 18.67 -8.21
C SER A 251 25.05 19.08 -9.66
N GLY A 252 24.11 18.41 -10.35
CA GLY A 252 23.62 18.77 -11.68
C GLY A 252 22.99 20.16 -11.69
N GLY A 253 23.82 21.20 -11.60
CA GLY A 253 23.43 22.59 -11.57
C GLY A 253 23.79 23.25 -12.88
N GLY A 254 22.83 23.27 -13.81
CA GLY A 254 22.71 24.23 -14.91
C GLY A 254 23.94 24.41 -15.80
N SER A 255 23.90 23.83 -17.00
CA SER A 255 24.55 24.47 -18.14
C SER A 255 24.10 25.93 -18.20
N GLY A 256 25.01 26.85 -17.90
CA GLY A 256 24.72 28.27 -17.83
C GLY A 256 24.14 28.79 -19.14
N THR A 257 22.95 29.38 -19.08
CA THR A 257 22.67 30.58 -19.87
C THR A 257 23.11 31.76 -19.02
N ARG A 258 24.35 32.19 -19.23
CA ARG A 258 24.79 33.56 -18.91
C ARG A 258 24.92 34.31 -20.22
#